data_AF-A0A087GW29-F1
#
_entry.id   AF-A0A087GW29-F1
#
_cell.length_a   1.000
_cell.length_b   1.000
_cell.length_c   1.000
_cell.angle_alpha   90.00
_cell.angle_beta   90.00
_cell.angle_gamma   90.00
#
_symmetry.space_group_name_H-M   'P 1'
#
loop_
_entity.id
_entity.type
_entity.pdbx_description
1 polymer ?
#
loop_
_entity_poly.entity_id
_entity_poly.type
_entity_poly.pdbx_seq_one_letter_code
_entity_poly.pdbx_strand_id
1 'polypeptide(L)'
;MENGFSSVPKEKEEEGEDHRNEKSTEQMSYLSTKMIKKVSYMAAPMVAVAISQYLLQVIAMVMAGHLDELSLSSVAIATCLTNVTGFSLLVRSSSSSSSSSLSFSDFGWLVWIGSLATLSLHYVLVNAIGAAASTHVSNELGAGKPKAARAAAISALSLAAIDATIVSLTLYSFRRNWSNIFSNESEVVHYGTQMTPILCLSIVADSFLAVLSGVARGTGWQHIGAYANIGSFYMAGIPVGSILCFVVKLRGKGLWIGIFIGSSLQVIILALVTFFTNWEQEATKARDRVIEMTPQSNQVTESIEKDDVEALVEDISENV
;
A
#
# COMPACT_ATOMS: atom_id res chain seq x y z
N MET A 1 -69.00 28.71 -35.18
CA MET A 1 -68.11 28.88 -34.02
C MET A 1 -67.94 27.52 -33.40
N GLU A 2 -66.71 27.26 -32.97
CA GLU A 2 -66.24 26.14 -32.14
C GLU A 2 -66.27 24.74 -32.78
N ASN A 3 -65.07 24.22 -33.05
CA ASN A 3 -64.73 22.82 -32.80
C ASN A 3 -63.32 22.81 -32.20
N GLY A 4 -63.24 22.22 -31.00
CA GLY A 4 -62.13 22.33 -30.08
C GLY A 4 -60.85 21.69 -30.58
N PHE A 5 -59.78 22.48 -30.54
CA PHE A 5 -58.41 22.00 -30.57
C PHE A 5 -58.15 21.31 -29.23
N SER A 6 -58.13 19.97 -29.21
CA SER A 6 -57.80 19.19 -28.01
C SER A 6 -56.31 19.39 -27.72
N SER A 7 -56.01 20.35 -26.85
CA SER A 7 -54.70 20.48 -26.21
C SER A 7 -54.51 19.28 -25.28
N VAL A 8 -53.82 18.23 -25.76
CA VAL A 8 -53.17 17.29 -24.85
C VAL A 8 -52.27 18.13 -23.91
N PRO A 9 -52.34 17.97 -22.58
CA PRO A 9 -51.73 18.93 -21.68
C PRO A 9 -50.23 18.65 -21.63
N LYS A 10 -49.40 19.58 -22.14
CA LYS A 10 -47.93 19.56 -21.99
C LYS A 10 -47.45 19.31 -20.55
N GLU A 11 -48.24 19.72 -19.56
CA GLU A 11 -47.96 19.44 -18.14
C GLU A 11 -47.93 17.94 -17.81
N LYS A 12 -48.68 17.09 -18.52
CA LYS A 12 -48.67 15.63 -18.27
C LYS A 12 -47.46 14.92 -18.88
N GLU A 13 -46.95 15.41 -20.00
CA GLU A 13 -45.70 14.94 -20.59
C GLU A 13 -44.50 15.34 -19.70
N GLU A 14 -44.47 16.60 -19.24
CA GLU A 14 -43.42 17.09 -18.33
C GLU A 14 -43.42 16.37 -16.97
N GLU A 15 -44.60 16.12 -16.36
CA GLU A 15 -44.70 15.33 -15.10
C GLU A 15 -44.29 13.85 -15.29
N GLY A 16 -44.57 13.28 -16.47
CA GLY A 16 -44.18 11.91 -16.82
C GLY A 16 -42.69 11.75 -17.06
N GLU A 17 -42.05 12.72 -17.72
CA GLU A 17 -40.59 12.79 -17.91
C GLU A 17 -39.86 13.04 -16.59
N ASP A 18 -40.37 13.92 -15.72
CA ASP A 18 -39.73 14.25 -14.44
C ASP A 18 -39.70 13.02 -13.50
N HIS A 19 -40.81 12.28 -13.39
CA HIS A 19 -40.86 11.02 -12.63
C HIS A 19 -39.99 9.89 -13.21
N ARG A 20 -39.77 9.87 -14.54
CA ARG A 20 -38.91 8.89 -15.23
C ARG A 20 -37.43 9.20 -14.96
N ASN A 21 -37.05 10.47 -15.06
CA ASN A 21 -35.73 10.97 -14.70
C ASN A 21 -35.42 10.77 -13.21
N GLU A 22 -36.40 10.96 -12.33
CA GLU A 22 -36.27 10.72 -10.89
C GLU A 22 -35.95 9.25 -10.58
N LYS A 23 -36.70 8.30 -11.16
CA LYS A 23 -36.45 6.85 -10.98
C LYS A 23 -35.09 6.40 -11.50
N SER A 24 -34.70 6.85 -12.70
CA SER A 24 -33.38 6.57 -13.27
C SER A 24 -32.26 7.10 -12.37
N THR A 25 -32.43 8.33 -11.87
CA THR A 25 -31.49 8.97 -10.93
C THR A 25 -31.41 8.22 -9.60
N GLU A 26 -32.54 7.75 -9.06
CA GLU A 26 -32.57 6.95 -7.83
C GLU A 26 -31.86 5.60 -8.00
N GLN A 27 -32.06 4.90 -9.12
CA GLN A 27 -31.40 3.62 -9.38
C GLN A 27 -29.88 3.78 -9.59
N MET A 28 -29.47 4.82 -10.32
CA MET A 28 -28.07 5.21 -10.49
C MET A 28 -27.42 5.58 -9.15
N SER A 29 -28.15 6.31 -8.31
CA SER A 29 -27.73 6.71 -6.95
C SER A 29 -27.62 5.51 -6.01
N TYR A 30 -28.57 4.56 -6.08
CA TYR A 30 -28.52 3.32 -5.33
C TYR A 30 -27.30 2.47 -5.70
N LEU A 31 -27.06 2.27 -7.00
CA LEU A 31 -25.91 1.50 -7.49
C LEU A 31 -24.59 2.18 -7.10
N SER A 32 -24.52 3.50 -7.24
CA SER A 32 -23.36 4.30 -6.81
C SER A 32 -23.12 4.15 -5.30
N THR A 33 -24.16 4.25 -4.48
CA THR A 33 -24.05 4.08 -3.02
C THR A 33 -23.61 2.67 -2.64
N LYS A 34 -24.09 1.65 -3.36
CA LYS A 34 -23.69 0.24 -3.14
C LYS A 34 -22.22 0.02 -3.52
N MET A 35 -21.78 0.56 -4.64
CA MET A 35 -20.37 0.55 -5.07
C MET A 35 -19.49 1.25 -4.03
N ILE A 36 -19.88 2.45 -3.58
CA ILE A 36 -19.16 3.21 -2.55
C ILE A 36 -19.05 2.40 -1.24
N LYS A 37 -20.13 1.77 -0.79
CA LYS A 37 -20.09 0.90 0.41
C LYS A 37 -19.12 -0.28 0.23
N LYS A 38 -19.12 -0.94 -0.94
CA LYS A 38 -18.24 -2.07 -1.23
C LYS A 38 -16.76 -1.66 -1.30
N VAL A 39 -16.47 -0.53 -1.95
CA VAL A 39 -15.11 0.07 -2.00
C VAL A 39 -14.65 0.49 -0.60
N SER A 40 -15.52 1.15 0.17
CA SER A 40 -15.22 1.57 1.54
C SER A 40 -14.89 0.39 2.46
N TYR A 41 -15.66 -0.71 2.36
CA TYR A 41 -15.39 -1.92 3.13
C TYR A 41 -14.04 -2.57 2.79
N MET A 42 -13.63 -2.52 1.52
CA MET A 42 -12.29 -2.96 1.12
C MET A 42 -11.21 -1.98 1.60
N ALA A 43 -11.42 -0.67 1.47
CA ALA A 43 -10.42 0.33 1.86
C ALA A 43 -10.20 0.44 3.38
N ALA A 44 -11.20 0.17 4.20
CA ALA A 44 -11.13 0.29 5.66
C ALA A 44 -9.95 -0.49 6.30
N PRO A 45 -9.73 -1.79 6.02
CA PRO A 45 -8.56 -2.51 6.55
C PRO A 45 -7.23 -1.94 6.06
N MET A 46 -7.16 -1.37 4.84
CA MET A 46 -5.94 -0.73 4.34
C MET A 46 -5.62 0.56 5.10
N VAL A 47 -6.63 1.39 5.36
CA VAL A 47 -6.48 2.60 6.18
C VAL A 47 -6.09 2.22 7.61
N ALA A 48 -6.69 1.17 8.19
CA ALA A 48 -6.34 0.69 9.51
C ALA A 48 -4.87 0.23 9.59
N VAL A 49 -4.39 -0.52 8.60
CA VAL A 49 -2.98 -0.92 8.52
C VAL A 49 -2.07 0.31 8.47
N ALA A 50 -2.35 1.26 7.58
CA ALA A 50 -1.56 2.47 7.43
C ALA A 50 -1.50 3.28 8.74
N ILE A 51 -2.65 3.54 9.37
CA ILE A 51 -2.72 4.24 10.66
C ILE A 51 -1.92 3.48 11.72
N SER A 52 -2.07 2.16 11.78
CA SER A 52 -1.35 1.36 12.79
C SER A 52 0.17 1.35 12.57
N GLN A 53 0.65 1.45 11.33
CA GLN A 53 2.08 1.56 11.04
C GLN A 53 2.63 2.94 11.46
N TYR A 54 1.88 4.01 11.25
CA TYR A 54 2.24 5.33 11.77
C TYR A 54 2.26 5.36 13.30
N LEU A 55 1.24 4.77 13.95
CA LEU A 55 1.18 4.69 15.41
C LEU A 55 2.35 3.88 15.99
N LEU A 56 2.79 2.81 15.32
CA LEU A 56 3.96 2.05 15.72
C LEU A 56 5.22 2.92 15.79
N GLN A 57 5.43 3.79 14.79
CA GLN A 57 6.55 4.73 14.78
C GLN A 57 6.47 5.73 15.95
N VAL A 58 5.28 6.26 16.23
CA VAL A 58 5.05 7.18 17.37
C VAL A 58 5.35 6.47 18.69
N ILE A 59 4.85 5.25 18.88
CA ILE A 59 5.07 4.45 20.09
C ILE A 59 6.57 4.19 20.30
N ALA A 60 7.29 3.80 19.24
CA ALA A 60 8.73 3.58 19.30
C ALA A 60 9.50 4.87 19.66
N MET A 61 9.11 6.02 19.10
CA MET A 61 9.72 7.33 19.42
C MET A 61 9.47 7.75 20.87
N VAL A 62 8.24 7.59 21.37
CA VAL A 62 7.91 7.90 22.77
C VAL A 62 8.71 7.02 23.73
N MET A 63 8.82 5.71 23.46
CA MET A 63 9.63 4.80 24.26
C MET A 63 11.12 5.15 24.24
N ALA A 64 11.67 5.53 23.08
CA ALA A 64 13.06 5.97 22.96
C ALA A 64 13.32 7.27 23.75
N GLY A 65 12.34 8.20 23.77
CA GLY A 65 12.44 9.48 24.47
C GLY A 65 12.52 9.35 26.00
N HIS A 66 11.98 8.28 26.58
CA HIS A 66 12.03 8.06 28.02
C HIS A 66 13.40 7.56 28.55
N LEU A 67 14.35 7.21 27.67
CA LEU A 67 15.60 6.52 28.06
C LEU A 67 16.88 7.32 27.87
N ASP A 68 16.98 8.14 26.82
CA ASP A 68 18.18 8.94 26.50
C ASP A 68 17.93 9.96 25.37
N GLU A 69 18.49 11.15 25.49
CA GLU A 69 18.45 12.18 24.43
C GLU A 69 19.21 11.72 23.16
N LEU A 70 20.30 10.95 23.33
CA LEU A 70 21.10 10.37 22.24
C LEU A 70 20.32 9.32 21.44
N SER A 71 19.58 8.45 22.13
CA SER A 71 18.78 7.40 21.48
C SER A 71 17.59 8.01 20.74
N LEU A 72 16.93 9.01 21.35
CA LEU A 72 15.84 9.76 20.72
C LEU A 72 16.32 10.47 19.45
N SER A 73 17.44 11.18 19.50
CA SER A 73 18.03 11.85 18.33
C SER A 73 18.38 10.84 17.23
N SER A 74 18.99 9.71 17.58
CA SER A 74 19.32 8.66 16.60
C SER A 74 18.09 8.05 15.90
N VAL A 75 17.01 7.79 16.65
CA VAL A 75 15.75 7.22 16.11
C VAL A 75 14.99 8.27 15.29
N ALA A 76 14.94 9.52 15.75
CA ALA A 76 14.32 10.62 15.02
C ALA A 76 15.06 10.91 13.70
N ILE A 77 16.40 10.96 13.72
CA ILE A 77 17.22 11.12 12.52
C ILE A 77 16.97 9.95 11.55
N ALA A 78 17.00 8.70 12.01
CA ALA A 78 16.71 7.55 11.16
C ALA A 78 15.31 7.62 10.52
N THR A 79 14.29 7.98 11.30
CA THR A 79 12.90 8.08 10.83
C THR A 79 12.70 9.21 9.83
N CYS A 80 13.30 10.38 10.08
CA CYS A 80 13.27 11.52 9.17
C CYS A 80 13.96 11.21 7.84
N LEU A 81 15.06 10.46 7.85
CA LEU A 81 15.79 10.09 6.63
C LEU A 81 15.01 9.08 5.79
N THR A 82 14.30 8.14 6.40
CA THR A 82 13.43 7.18 5.69
C THR A 82 12.21 7.86 5.06
N ASN A 83 11.60 8.87 5.72
CA ASN A 83 10.37 9.49 5.23
C ASN A 83 10.55 10.73 4.33
N VAL A 84 11.59 11.56 4.54
CA VAL A 84 11.67 12.91 3.91
C VAL A 84 12.75 13.00 2.83
N THR A 85 13.85 12.25 2.96
CA THR A 85 15.02 12.42 2.09
C THR A 85 14.88 11.75 0.71
N GLY A 86 14.01 10.74 0.59
CA GLY A 86 13.81 9.99 -0.66
C GLY A 86 13.28 10.81 -1.84
N PHE A 87 12.47 11.84 -1.59
CA PHE A 87 11.93 12.70 -2.66
C PHE A 87 12.86 13.88 -3.02
N SER A 88 13.62 14.43 -2.06
CA SER A 88 14.43 15.64 -2.31
C SER A 88 15.81 15.38 -2.89
N LEU A 89 16.43 14.20 -2.67
CA LEU A 89 17.76 13.89 -3.21
C LEU A 89 17.74 13.49 -4.69
N LEU A 90 16.69 12.81 -5.17
CA LEU A 90 16.52 12.46 -6.59
C LEU A 90 16.51 13.71 -7.49
N VAL A 91 15.92 14.81 -7.00
CA VAL A 91 15.89 16.10 -7.71
C VAL A 91 17.25 16.81 -7.67
N ARG A 92 18.02 16.68 -6.58
CA ARG A 92 19.33 17.36 -6.43
C ARG A 92 20.42 16.76 -7.32
N SER A 93 20.43 15.44 -7.53
CA SER A 93 21.41 14.77 -8.41
C SER A 93 21.25 15.14 -9.89
N SER A 94 20.07 15.58 -10.30
CA SER A 94 19.82 16.05 -11.67
C SER A 94 20.37 17.46 -11.93
N SER A 95 20.78 18.19 -10.88
CA SER A 95 21.21 19.58 -10.97
C SER A 95 22.72 19.80 -10.74
N SER A 96 23.50 18.75 -10.46
CA SER A 96 24.92 18.90 -10.07
C SER A 96 25.95 18.47 -11.12
N SER A 97 25.55 18.19 -12.37
CA SER A 97 26.47 17.75 -13.44
C SER A 97 27.38 18.84 -14.03
N SER A 98 27.74 19.86 -13.24
CA SER A 98 28.51 21.01 -13.72
C SER A 98 29.56 21.48 -12.70
N SER A 99 30.51 20.63 -12.27
CA SER A 99 31.77 21.08 -11.65
C SER A 99 32.82 19.97 -11.59
N SER A 100 34.07 20.33 -11.89
CA SER A 100 35.27 19.53 -12.11
C SER A 100 36.02 19.05 -10.84
N SER A 101 36.78 17.94 -11.01
CA SER A 101 37.78 17.31 -10.12
C SER A 101 37.30 16.85 -8.74
N LEU A 102 37.03 15.55 -8.61
CA LEU A 102 36.69 14.89 -7.34
C LEU A 102 37.90 14.79 -6.41
N SER A 103 37.79 15.45 -5.26
CA SER A 103 38.66 15.34 -4.09
C SER A 103 38.37 14.04 -3.30
N PHE A 104 39.30 13.58 -2.46
CA PHE A 104 39.09 12.46 -1.52
C PHE A 104 37.93 12.71 -0.54
N SER A 105 37.64 13.98 -0.23
CA SER A 105 36.43 14.38 0.51
C SER A 105 35.14 14.05 -0.25
N ASP A 106 35.17 14.16 -1.58
CA ASP A 106 33.99 14.01 -2.44
C ASP A 106 33.62 12.54 -2.62
N PHE A 107 34.60 11.64 -2.48
CA PHE A 107 34.34 10.20 -2.38
C PHE A 107 33.53 9.84 -1.13
N GLY A 108 33.79 10.49 0.00
CA GLY A 108 32.99 10.32 1.22
C GLY A 108 31.54 10.80 1.04
N TRP A 109 31.36 11.95 0.38
CA TRP A 109 30.04 12.50 0.04
C TRP A 109 29.27 11.66 -0.98
N LEU A 110 29.94 11.12 -2.00
CA LEU A 110 29.31 10.23 -2.97
C LEU A 110 28.86 8.91 -2.34
N VAL A 111 29.67 8.34 -1.46
CA VAL A 111 29.30 7.13 -0.70
C VAL A 111 28.13 7.42 0.25
N TRP A 112 28.07 8.62 0.84
CA TRP A 112 26.96 9.05 1.68
C TRP A 112 25.64 9.18 0.91
N ILE A 113 25.66 9.91 -0.20
CA ILE A 113 24.51 10.06 -1.09
C ILE A 113 24.08 8.69 -1.61
N GLY A 114 25.02 7.83 -2.00
CA GLY A 114 24.73 6.48 -2.47
C GLY A 114 24.02 5.62 -1.42
N SER A 115 24.47 5.69 -0.16
CA SER A 115 23.86 4.90 0.92
C SER A 115 22.46 5.41 1.31
N LEU A 116 22.24 6.74 1.34
CA LEU A 116 20.92 7.34 1.58
C LEU A 116 19.94 7.11 0.44
N ALA A 117 20.43 7.22 -0.80
CA ALA A 117 19.66 6.89 -1.99
C ALA A 117 19.29 5.40 -2.01
N THR A 118 20.16 4.50 -1.54
CA THR A 118 19.89 3.06 -1.49
C THR A 118 18.68 2.74 -0.62
N LEU A 119 18.58 3.31 0.59
CA LEU A 119 17.42 3.12 1.48
C LEU A 119 16.12 3.69 0.89
N SER A 120 16.21 4.87 0.26
CA SER A 120 15.05 5.54 -0.35
C SER A 120 14.55 4.83 -1.60
N LEU A 121 15.48 4.42 -2.47
CA LEU A 121 15.20 3.67 -3.69
C LEU A 121 14.62 2.31 -3.36
N HIS A 122 15.15 1.62 -2.35
CA HIS A 122 14.58 0.37 -1.85
C HIS A 122 13.09 0.56 -1.51
N TYR A 123 12.75 1.54 -0.66
CA TYR A 123 11.35 1.77 -0.25
C TYR A 123 10.42 2.04 -1.44
N VAL A 124 10.83 2.87 -2.40
CA VAL A 124 10.04 3.14 -3.61
C VAL A 124 9.93 1.90 -4.49
N LEU A 125 11.03 1.19 -4.69
CA LEU A 125 11.12 0.03 -5.56
C LEU A 125 10.26 -1.13 -5.05
N VAL A 126 10.35 -1.51 -3.77
CA VAL A 126 9.54 -2.62 -3.23
C VAL A 126 8.06 -2.28 -3.14
N ASN A 127 7.71 -1.02 -2.89
CA ASN A 127 6.31 -0.58 -2.98
C ASN A 127 5.80 -0.62 -4.43
N ALA A 128 6.63 -0.27 -5.41
CA ALA A 128 6.29 -0.40 -6.82
C ALA A 128 6.11 -1.86 -7.24
N ILE A 129 7.00 -2.77 -6.81
CA ILE A 129 6.86 -4.22 -7.04
C ILE A 129 5.56 -4.73 -6.39
N GLY A 130 5.27 -4.33 -5.15
CA GLY A 130 4.02 -4.70 -4.46
C GLY A 130 2.76 -4.18 -5.16
N ALA A 131 2.79 -2.95 -5.68
CA ALA A 131 1.69 -2.39 -6.46
C ALA A 131 1.50 -3.14 -7.80
N ALA A 132 2.61 -3.42 -8.52
CA ALA A 132 2.58 -4.19 -9.75
C ALA A 132 2.06 -5.62 -9.51
N ALA A 133 2.50 -6.27 -8.42
CA ALA A 133 2.01 -7.58 -8.01
C ALA A 133 0.50 -7.54 -7.71
N SER A 134 0.02 -6.51 -7.01
CA SER A 134 -1.41 -6.32 -6.75
C SER A 134 -2.23 -6.26 -8.03
N THR A 135 -1.79 -5.47 -9.01
CA THR A 135 -2.49 -5.31 -10.30
C THR A 135 -2.44 -6.60 -11.12
N HIS A 136 -1.27 -7.23 -11.25
CA HIS A 136 -1.14 -8.48 -12.02
C HIS A 136 -1.95 -9.62 -11.42
N VAL A 137 -1.86 -9.83 -10.09
CA VAL A 137 -2.62 -10.89 -9.42
C VAL A 137 -4.12 -10.64 -9.52
N SER A 138 -4.57 -9.39 -9.31
CA SER A 138 -5.98 -9.04 -9.46
C SER A 138 -6.50 -9.28 -10.88
N ASN A 139 -5.73 -8.91 -11.90
CA ASN A 139 -6.11 -9.06 -13.30
C ASN A 139 -6.19 -10.54 -13.71
N GLU A 140 -5.20 -11.36 -13.33
CA GLU A 140 -5.20 -12.79 -13.66
C GLU A 140 -6.32 -13.55 -12.91
N LEU A 141 -6.63 -13.18 -11.67
CA LEU A 141 -7.76 -13.73 -10.93
C LEU A 141 -9.10 -13.32 -11.57
N GLY A 142 -9.25 -12.05 -11.95
CA GLY A 142 -10.43 -11.55 -12.66
C GLY A 142 -10.63 -12.20 -14.03
N ALA A 143 -9.53 -12.56 -14.71
CA ALA A 143 -9.55 -13.30 -15.97
C ALA A 143 -9.80 -14.81 -15.81
N GLY A 144 -9.96 -15.32 -14.58
CA GLY A 144 -10.16 -16.75 -14.32
C GLY A 144 -8.92 -17.61 -14.57
N LYS A 145 -7.72 -17.05 -14.46
CA LYS A 145 -6.43 -17.73 -14.70
C LYS A 145 -5.63 -17.93 -13.40
N PRO A 146 -6.02 -18.88 -12.54
CA PRO A 146 -5.42 -19.07 -11.21
C PRO A 146 -3.93 -19.45 -11.25
N LYS A 147 -3.51 -20.25 -12.24
CA LYS A 147 -2.10 -20.61 -12.44
C LYS A 147 -1.23 -19.40 -12.78
N ALA A 148 -1.75 -18.48 -13.60
CA ALA A 148 -1.06 -17.25 -13.97
C ALA A 148 -1.00 -16.27 -12.79
N ALA A 149 -2.08 -16.17 -12.00
CA ALA A 149 -2.08 -15.38 -10.76
C ALA A 149 -1.01 -15.86 -9.76
N ARG A 150 -0.89 -17.19 -9.57
CA ARG A 150 0.17 -17.78 -8.75
C ARG A 150 1.56 -17.48 -9.30
N ALA A 151 1.75 -17.59 -10.62
CA ALA A 151 3.03 -17.28 -11.27
C ALA A 151 3.41 -15.80 -11.09
N ALA A 152 2.46 -14.88 -11.20
CA ALA A 152 2.66 -13.45 -10.96
C ALA A 152 3.11 -13.20 -9.51
N ALA A 153 2.45 -13.80 -8.52
CA ALA A 153 2.85 -13.68 -7.11
C ALA A 153 4.27 -14.23 -6.87
N ILE A 154 4.61 -15.39 -7.43
CA ILE A 154 5.95 -15.98 -7.30
C ILE A 154 7.01 -15.12 -7.98
N SER A 155 6.73 -14.57 -9.17
CA SER A 155 7.66 -13.67 -9.86
C SER A 155 7.94 -12.39 -9.05
N ALA A 156 6.91 -11.82 -8.42
CA ALA A 156 7.08 -10.65 -7.55
C ALA A 156 7.91 -10.98 -6.30
N LEU A 157 7.70 -12.15 -5.70
CA LEU A 157 8.52 -12.62 -4.56
C LEU A 157 9.98 -12.86 -4.97
N SER A 158 10.23 -13.35 -6.19
CA SER A 158 11.60 -13.51 -6.69
C SER A 158 12.30 -12.16 -6.90
N LEU A 159 11.57 -11.15 -7.39
CA LEU A 159 12.08 -9.77 -7.51
C LEU A 159 12.38 -9.17 -6.13
N ALA A 160 11.52 -9.39 -5.14
CA ALA A 160 11.76 -8.97 -3.76
C ALA A 160 13.04 -9.60 -3.18
N ALA A 161 13.28 -10.88 -3.45
CA ALA A 161 14.49 -11.56 -2.98
C ALA A 161 15.78 -11.00 -3.63
N ILE A 162 15.71 -10.67 -4.92
CA ILE A 162 16.83 -10.03 -5.64
C ILE A 162 17.10 -8.64 -5.06
N ASP A 163 16.06 -7.81 -4.92
CA ASP A 163 16.16 -6.49 -4.28
C ASP A 163 16.76 -6.57 -2.86
N ALA A 164 16.19 -7.42 -2.01
CA ALA A 164 16.63 -7.62 -0.63
C ALA A 164 18.13 -7.97 -0.55
N THR A 165 18.59 -8.83 -1.46
CA THR A 165 20.00 -9.24 -1.54
C THR A 165 20.91 -8.09 -1.96
N ILE A 166 20.53 -7.33 -2.99
CA ILE A 166 21.30 -6.19 -3.50
C ILE A 166 21.43 -5.10 -2.44
N VAL A 167 20.30 -4.71 -1.84
CA VAL A 167 20.24 -3.63 -0.85
C VAL A 167 21.00 -4.03 0.42
N SER A 168 20.80 -5.25 0.91
CA SER A 168 21.49 -5.75 2.11
C SER A 168 22.99 -5.85 1.92
N LEU A 169 23.44 -6.38 0.77
CA LEU A 169 24.88 -6.51 0.46
C LEU A 169 25.54 -5.14 0.34
N THR A 170 24.87 -4.19 -0.31
CA THR A 170 25.35 -2.81 -0.46
C THR A 170 25.47 -2.15 0.91
N LEU A 171 24.40 -2.15 1.71
CA LEU A 171 24.40 -1.54 3.04
C LEU A 171 25.46 -2.15 3.96
N TYR A 172 25.61 -3.48 3.93
CA TYR A 172 26.59 -4.18 4.76
C TYR A 172 28.04 -3.87 4.37
N SER A 173 28.31 -3.73 3.07
CA SER A 173 29.64 -3.40 2.55
C SER A 173 30.07 -1.98 2.95
N PHE A 174 29.11 -1.04 2.99
CA PHE A 174 29.35 0.36 3.37
C PHE A 174 29.15 0.64 4.87
N ARG A 175 28.91 -0.37 5.71
CA ARG A 175 28.51 -0.22 7.13
C ARG A 175 29.39 0.73 7.95
N ARG A 176 30.70 0.68 7.74
CA ARG A 176 31.67 1.45 8.54
C ARG A 176 31.74 2.91 8.10
N ASN A 177 31.56 3.14 6.81
CA ASN A 177 31.54 4.47 6.22
C ASN A 177 30.21 5.15 6.50
N TRP A 178 29.08 4.44 6.38
CA TRP A 178 27.73 4.93 6.69
C TRP A 178 27.67 5.60 8.05
N SER A 179 28.12 4.90 9.10
CA SER A 179 28.02 5.41 10.46
C SER A 179 28.91 6.63 10.73
N ASN A 180 30.07 6.72 10.07
CA ASN A 180 30.98 7.87 10.16
C ASN A 180 30.37 9.15 9.61
N ILE A 181 29.37 9.05 8.72
CA ILE A 181 28.83 10.24 8.07
C ILE A 181 27.72 10.89 8.91
N PHE A 182 27.08 10.15 9.82
CA PHE A 182 26.07 10.71 10.72
C PHE A 182 26.65 11.45 11.92
N SER A 183 27.82 11.02 12.38
CA SER A 183 28.47 11.65 13.52
C SER A 183 29.97 11.39 13.48
N ASN A 184 30.73 12.41 13.85
CA ASN A 184 32.17 12.29 14.06
C ASN A 184 32.50 11.71 15.45
N GLU A 185 31.50 11.51 16.31
CA GLU A 185 31.66 10.91 17.63
C GLU A 185 31.86 9.39 17.53
N SER A 186 33.02 8.92 17.98
CA SER A 186 33.42 7.51 17.89
C SER A 186 32.42 6.54 18.55
N GLU A 187 31.73 6.98 19.60
CA GLU A 187 30.69 6.20 20.28
C GLU A 187 29.45 5.97 19.41
N VAL A 188 29.00 7.02 18.69
CA VAL A 188 27.85 6.96 17.77
C VAL A 188 28.19 6.12 16.55
N VAL A 189 29.42 6.27 16.02
CA VAL A 189 29.93 5.45 14.90
C VAL A 189 29.96 3.97 15.26
N HIS A 190 30.46 3.64 16.45
CA HIS A 190 30.54 2.26 16.91
C HIS A 190 29.15 1.65 17.06
N TYR A 191 28.21 2.40 17.62
CA TYR A 191 26.83 1.98 17.78
C TYR A 191 26.13 1.75 16.43
N GLY A 192 26.24 2.69 15.47
CA GLY A 192 25.63 2.56 14.15
C GLY A 192 26.22 1.41 13.32
N THR A 193 27.53 1.16 13.44
CA THR A 193 28.17 0.00 12.80
C THR A 193 27.63 -1.33 13.37
N GLN A 194 27.39 -1.42 14.68
CA GLN A 194 26.80 -2.61 15.31
C GLN A 194 25.31 -2.79 14.98
N MET A 195 24.59 -1.71 14.69
CA MET A 195 23.18 -1.75 14.29
C MET A 195 22.97 -2.19 12.84
N THR A 196 23.95 -1.95 11.98
CA THR A 196 23.82 -2.18 10.53
C THR A 196 23.38 -3.61 10.16
N PRO A 197 23.90 -4.69 10.77
CA PRO A 197 23.42 -6.05 10.48
C PRO A 197 21.95 -6.28 10.82
N ILE A 198 21.46 -5.69 11.92
CA ILE A 198 20.04 -5.75 12.31
C ILE A 198 19.20 -5.00 11.27
N LEU A 199 19.67 -3.84 10.80
CA LEU A 199 19.02 -3.08 9.73
C LEU A 199 18.95 -3.87 8.41
N CYS A 200 20.03 -4.55 8.01
CA CYS A 200 20.02 -5.41 6.82
C CYS A 200 18.95 -6.50 6.92
N LEU A 201 18.82 -7.16 8.09
CA LEU A 201 17.80 -8.19 8.30
C LEU A 201 16.38 -7.60 8.23
N SER A 202 16.15 -6.42 8.80
CA SER A 202 14.86 -5.73 8.69
C SER A 202 14.52 -5.36 7.25
N ILE A 203 15.48 -4.90 6.46
CA ILE A 203 15.26 -4.60 5.03
C ILE A 203 14.81 -5.84 4.27
N VAL A 204 15.41 -7.01 4.53
CA VAL A 204 14.97 -8.27 3.92
C VAL A 204 13.51 -8.55 4.27
N ALA A 205 13.13 -8.41 5.54
CA ALA A 205 11.73 -8.60 5.96
C ALA A 205 10.80 -7.60 5.27
N ASP A 206 11.18 -6.32 5.19
CA ASP A 206 10.41 -5.26 4.57
C ASP A 206 10.21 -5.47 3.06
N SER A 207 11.23 -5.97 2.32
CA SER A 207 11.10 -6.34 0.90
C SER A 207 9.97 -7.36 0.69
N PHE A 208 9.95 -8.42 1.52
CA PHE A 208 8.92 -9.45 1.43
C PHE A 208 7.56 -8.94 1.90
N LEU A 209 7.50 -8.12 2.96
CA LEU A 209 6.25 -7.53 3.46
C LEU A 209 5.56 -6.70 2.39
N ALA A 210 6.28 -5.81 1.70
CA ALA A 210 5.72 -4.93 0.69
C ALA A 210 5.06 -5.73 -0.45
N VAL A 211 5.74 -6.79 -0.92
CA VAL A 211 5.24 -7.64 -1.99
C VAL A 211 4.08 -8.52 -1.53
N LEU A 212 4.19 -9.18 -0.37
CA LEU A 212 3.12 -10.02 0.18
C LEU A 212 1.87 -9.20 0.50
N SER A 213 2.04 -7.98 1.01
CA SER A 213 0.93 -7.03 1.19
C SER A 213 0.31 -6.60 -0.14
N GLY A 214 1.14 -6.42 -1.18
CA GLY A 214 0.67 -6.25 -2.57
C GLY A 214 -0.17 -7.41 -3.07
N VAL A 215 0.29 -8.65 -2.90
CA VAL A 215 -0.44 -9.86 -3.28
C VAL A 215 -1.74 -10.00 -2.48
N ALA A 216 -1.73 -9.71 -1.18
CA ALA A 216 -2.93 -9.70 -0.34
C ALA A 216 -3.95 -8.65 -0.78
N ARG A 217 -3.50 -7.48 -1.26
CA ARG A 217 -4.37 -6.47 -1.87
C ARG A 217 -4.97 -6.95 -3.19
N GLY A 218 -4.16 -7.53 -4.07
CA GLY A 218 -4.61 -8.02 -5.38
C GLY A 218 -5.59 -9.21 -5.31
N THR A 219 -5.48 -10.05 -4.29
CA THR A 219 -6.42 -11.15 -4.01
C THR A 219 -7.70 -10.68 -3.28
N GLY A 220 -7.60 -9.59 -2.52
CA GLY A 220 -8.68 -9.01 -1.74
C GLY A 220 -8.72 -9.46 -0.28
N TRP A 221 -7.65 -10.06 0.26
CA TRP A 221 -7.58 -10.45 1.68
C TRP A 221 -6.95 -9.38 2.56
N GLN A 222 -7.30 -8.13 2.27
CA GLN A 222 -6.83 -6.94 2.96
C GLN A 222 -7.07 -7.04 4.48
N HIS A 223 -8.18 -7.64 4.87
CA HIS A 223 -8.54 -7.92 6.26
C HIS A 223 -7.58 -8.90 6.94
N ILE A 224 -7.15 -9.98 6.28
CA ILE A 224 -6.15 -10.92 6.82
C ILE A 224 -4.83 -10.18 7.02
N GLY A 225 -4.44 -9.33 6.07
CA GLY A 225 -3.28 -8.47 6.21
C GLY A 225 -3.36 -7.51 7.40
N ALA A 226 -4.54 -6.93 7.66
CA ALA A 226 -4.78 -6.08 8.82
C ALA A 226 -4.66 -6.84 10.15
N TYR A 227 -5.26 -8.03 10.26
CA TYR A 227 -5.12 -8.88 11.44
C TYR A 227 -3.67 -9.32 11.67
N ALA A 228 -2.97 -9.73 10.61
CA ALA A 228 -1.57 -10.09 10.68
C ALA A 228 -0.69 -8.92 11.14
N ASN A 229 -0.98 -7.70 10.67
CA ASN A 229 -0.26 -6.49 11.06
C ASN A 229 -0.45 -6.16 12.55
N ILE A 230 -1.71 -6.11 13.02
CA ILE A 230 -2.02 -5.80 14.41
C ILE A 230 -1.44 -6.88 15.34
N GLY A 231 -1.63 -8.16 15.02
CA GLY A 231 -1.10 -9.25 15.83
C GLY A 231 0.43 -9.22 15.93
N SER A 232 1.11 -9.06 14.79
CA SER A 232 2.57 -9.15 14.76
C SER A 232 3.23 -7.95 15.46
N PHE A 233 2.77 -6.73 15.20
CA PHE A 233 3.41 -5.55 15.79
C PHE A 233 2.92 -5.24 17.21
N TYR A 234 1.61 -5.33 17.49
CA TYR A 234 1.07 -4.88 18.77
C TYR A 234 1.08 -5.98 19.83
N MET A 235 0.87 -7.25 19.46
CA MET A 235 0.90 -8.35 20.44
C MET A 235 2.29 -8.94 20.65
N ALA A 236 3.16 -8.90 19.64
CA ALA A 236 4.51 -9.47 19.73
C ALA A 236 5.62 -8.41 19.66
N GLY A 237 5.66 -7.61 18.61
CA GLY A 237 6.76 -6.66 18.34
C GLY A 237 6.97 -5.62 19.44
N ILE A 238 5.90 -4.91 19.85
CA ILE A 238 5.95 -3.90 20.92
C ILE A 238 6.34 -4.54 22.26
N PRO A 239 5.67 -5.59 22.77
CA PRO A 239 6.06 -6.19 24.05
C PRO A 239 7.51 -6.69 24.08
N VAL A 240 7.94 -7.39 23.03
CA VAL A 240 9.32 -7.87 22.92
C VAL A 240 10.31 -6.70 22.85
N GLY A 241 9.99 -5.68 22.06
CA GLY A 241 10.77 -4.44 21.97
C GLY A 241 10.89 -3.73 23.31
N SER A 242 9.79 -3.57 24.05
CA SER A 242 9.78 -2.93 25.38
C SER A 242 10.59 -3.73 26.40
N ILE A 243 10.46 -5.07 26.42
CA ILE A 243 11.25 -5.93 27.32
C ILE A 243 12.74 -5.79 27.01
N LEU A 244 13.13 -5.90 25.74
CA LEU A 244 14.54 -5.76 25.33
C LEU A 244 15.08 -4.35 25.63
N CYS A 245 14.24 -3.33 25.45
CA CYS A 245 14.60 -1.94 25.67
C CYS A 245 14.84 -1.62 27.15
N PHE A 246 13.90 -1.96 28.03
CA PHE A 246 13.92 -1.58 29.45
C PHE A 246 14.52 -2.64 30.37
N VAL A 247 14.19 -3.93 30.17
CA VAL A 247 14.61 -5.02 31.08
C VAL A 247 16.02 -5.47 30.76
N VAL A 248 16.29 -5.75 29.48
CA VAL A 248 17.63 -6.20 29.00
C VAL A 248 18.58 -5.00 28.80
N LYS A 249 18.09 -3.77 28.98
CA LYS A 249 18.84 -2.51 28.84
C LYS A 249 19.57 -2.37 27.49
N LEU A 250 19.01 -2.96 26.43
CA LEU A 250 19.54 -2.82 25.07
C LEU A 250 19.19 -1.46 24.44
N ARG A 251 18.41 -0.60 25.13
CA ARG A 251 18.01 0.75 24.70
C ARG A 251 17.44 0.72 23.27
N GLY A 252 17.95 1.56 22.36
CA GLY A 252 17.50 1.61 20.97
C GLY A 252 17.68 0.29 20.19
N LYS A 253 18.68 -0.54 20.53
CA LYS A 253 18.85 -1.88 19.92
C LYS A 253 17.65 -2.77 20.21
N GLY A 254 17.14 -2.73 21.44
CA GLY A 254 15.98 -3.52 21.85
C GLY A 254 14.71 -3.14 21.09
N LEU A 255 14.49 -1.83 20.87
CA LEU A 255 13.36 -1.33 20.07
C LEU A 255 13.44 -1.82 18.61
N TRP A 256 14.61 -1.70 17.98
CA TRP A 256 14.82 -2.16 16.61
C TRP A 256 14.63 -3.67 16.46
N ILE A 257 15.12 -4.47 17.42
CA ILE A 257 14.90 -5.92 17.44
C ILE A 257 13.41 -6.24 17.59
N GLY A 258 12.66 -5.49 18.40
CA GLY A 258 11.21 -5.63 18.51
C GLY A 258 10.48 -5.38 17.19
N ILE A 259 10.85 -4.31 16.47
CA ILE A 259 10.31 -4.00 15.13
C ILE A 259 10.63 -5.13 14.15
N PHE A 260 11.88 -5.62 14.16
CA PHE A 260 12.32 -6.73 13.31
C PHE A 260 11.56 -8.03 13.58
N ILE A 261 11.31 -8.35 14.85
CA ILE A 261 10.52 -9.55 15.21
C ILE A 261 9.07 -9.39 14.76
N GLY A 262 8.49 -8.20 14.92
CA GLY A 262 7.16 -7.89 14.41
C GLY A 262 7.06 -8.04 12.89
N SER A 263 8.01 -7.46 12.14
CA SER A 263 8.02 -7.56 10.67
C SER A 263 8.23 -9.01 10.22
N SER A 264 9.16 -9.74 10.84
CA SER A 264 9.41 -11.16 10.55
C SER A 264 8.17 -12.03 10.77
N LEU A 265 7.46 -11.85 11.89
CA LEU A 265 6.21 -12.58 12.16
C LEU A 265 5.14 -12.26 11.11
N GLN A 266 5.00 -11.00 10.72
CA GLN A 266 4.04 -10.60 9.70
C GLN A 266 4.39 -11.20 8.32
N VAL A 267 5.66 -11.24 7.93
CA VAL A 267 6.14 -11.92 6.71
C VAL A 267 5.74 -13.38 6.76
N ILE A 268 6.02 -14.07 7.86
CA ILE A 268 5.73 -15.49 8.02
C ILE A 268 4.24 -15.75 7.86
N ILE A 269 3.39 -14.98 8.53
CA ILE A 269 1.92 -15.14 8.43
C ILE A 269 1.45 -14.92 6.99
N LEU A 270 1.84 -13.81 6.34
CA LEU A 270 1.42 -13.52 4.98
C LEU A 270 1.99 -14.50 3.95
N ALA A 271 3.22 -14.97 4.14
CA ALA A 271 3.84 -15.98 3.29
C ALA A 271 3.12 -17.33 3.40
N LEU A 272 2.78 -17.75 4.62
CA LEU A 272 2.00 -18.97 4.85
C LEU A 272 0.62 -18.86 4.20
N VAL A 273 -0.09 -17.75 4.41
CA VAL A 273 -1.39 -17.50 3.76
C VAL A 273 -1.25 -17.60 2.24
N THR A 274 -0.26 -16.92 1.65
CA THR A 274 -0.02 -16.93 0.20
C THR A 274 0.32 -18.33 -0.32
N PHE A 275 1.12 -19.10 0.42
CA PHE A 275 1.55 -20.45 0.02
C PHE A 275 0.40 -21.47 0.08
N PHE A 276 -0.42 -21.42 1.13
CA PHE A 276 -1.55 -22.34 1.33
C PHE A 276 -2.83 -21.89 0.64
N THR A 277 -2.80 -20.77 -0.08
CA THR A 277 -3.96 -20.31 -0.84
C THR A 277 -4.32 -21.29 -1.95
N ASN A 278 -5.58 -21.67 -1.99
CA ASN A 278 -6.16 -22.32 -3.17
C ASN A 278 -6.51 -21.27 -4.24
N TRP A 279 -5.60 -21.07 -5.18
CA TRP A 279 -5.74 -20.08 -6.26
C TRP A 279 -6.98 -20.31 -7.14
N GLU A 280 -7.44 -21.55 -7.31
CA GLU A 280 -8.67 -21.88 -8.06
C GLU A 280 -9.91 -21.33 -7.35
N GLN A 281 -9.98 -21.50 -6.03
CA GLN A 281 -11.07 -20.98 -5.22
C GLN A 281 -11.11 -19.44 -5.26
N GLU A 282 -9.95 -18.81 -5.28
CA GLU A 282 -9.82 -17.35 -5.27
C GLU A 282 -10.14 -16.73 -6.63
N ALA A 283 -9.81 -17.41 -7.73
CA ALA A 283 -10.28 -17.03 -9.05
C ALA A 283 -11.81 -17.14 -9.15
N THR A 284 -12.41 -18.18 -8.56
CA THR A 284 -13.87 -18.34 -8.50
C THR A 284 -14.51 -17.19 -7.71
N LYS A 285 -14.00 -16.89 -6.51
CA LYS A 285 -14.47 -15.74 -5.70
C LYS A 285 -14.32 -14.41 -6.43
N ALA A 286 -13.23 -14.21 -7.16
CA ALA A 286 -13.01 -12.99 -7.94
C ALA A 286 -14.07 -12.86 -9.06
N ARG A 287 -14.37 -13.97 -9.75
CA ARG A 287 -15.43 -14.02 -10.77
C ARG A 287 -16.81 -13.73 -10.16
N ASP A 288 -17.15 -14.33 -9.03
CA ASP A 288 -18.43 -14.10 -8.34
C ASP A 288 -18.62 -12.64 -7.93
N ARG A 289 -17.54 -11.97 -7.48
CA ARG A 289 -17.58 -10.53 -7.15
C ARG A 289 -17.95 -9.65 -8.34
N VAL A 290 -17.53 -10.02 -9.56
CA VAL A 290 -17.86 -9.30 -10.80
C VAL A 290 -19.29 -9.65 -11.24
N ILE A 291 -19.66 -10.93 -11.21
CA ILE A 291 -21.00 -11.41 -11.55
C ILE A 291 -22.07 -10.84 -10.61
N GLU A 292 -21.76 -10.49 -9.37
CA GLU A 292 -22.74 -9.81 -8.51
C GLU A 292 -23.04 -8.36 -8.98
N MET A 293 -22.06 -7.72 -9.64
CA MET A 293 -22.15 -6.33 -10.10
C MET A 293 -22.76 -6.21 -11.50
N THR A 294 -22.48 -7.13 -12.42
CA THR A 294 -22.91 -7.05 -13.82
C THR A 294 -24.44 -7.11 -14.01
N PRO A 295 -25.21 -8.02 -13.37
CA PRO A 295 -26.66 -8.09 -13.50
C PRO A 295 -27.34 -6.85 -12.95
N GLN A 296 -26.82 -6.24 -11.88
CA GLN A 296 -27.36 -5.00 -11.33
C GLN A 296 -27.08 -3.80 -12.24
N SER A 297 -25.89 -3.74 -12.84
CA SER A 297 -25.57 -2.71 -13.84
C SER A 297 -26.43 -2.89 -15.09
N ASN A 298 -26.51 -4.10 -15.64
CA ASN A 298 -27.27 -4.39 -16.85
C ASN A 298 -28.77 -4.20 -16.63
N GLN A 299 -29.32 -4.58 -15.48
CA GLN A 299 -30.73 -4.32 -15.15
C GLN A 299 -31.04 -2.83 -15.11
N VAL A 300 -30.11 -2.02 -14.56
CA VAL A 300 -30.26 -0.56 -14.54
C VAL A 300 -30.13 0.02 -15.94
N THR A 301 -29.20 -0.47 -16.77
CA THR A 301 -29.06 -0.02 -18.16
C THR A 301 -30.27 -0.41 -19.02
N GLU A 302 -30.78 -1.65 -18.89
CA GLU A 302 -31.96 -2.13 -19.60
C GLU A 302 -33.23 -1.41 -19.15
N SER A 303 -33.38 -1.08 -17.86
CA SER A 303 -34.53 -0.28 -17.40
C SER A 303 -34.48 1.14 -17.94
N ILE A 304 -33.31 1.77 -17.98
CA ILE A 304 -33.15 3.11 -18.57
C ILE A 304 -33.44 3.08 -20.06
N GLU A 305 -32.86 2.13 -20.81
CA GLU A 305 -33.06 2.01 -22.26
C GLU A 305 -34.53 1.71 -22.60
N LYS A 306 -35.21 0.88 -21.80
CA LYS A 306 -36.63 0.60 -21.99
C LYS A 306 -37.50 1.83 -21.71
N ASP A 307 -37.20 2.56 -20.65
CA ASP A 307 -37.89 3.79 -20.29
C ASP A 307 -37.70 4.87 -21.39
N ASP A 308 -36.51 4.97 -22.00
CA ASP A 308 -36.24 5.89 -23.13
C ASP A 308 -37.03 5.51 -24.40
N VAL A 309 -37.10 4.21 -24.71
CA VAL A 309 -37.85 3.70 -25.88
C VAL A 309 -39.35 3.90 -25.70
N GLU A 310 -39.90 3.67 -24.50
CA GLU A 310 -41.32 3.91 -24.22
C GLU A 310 -41.68 5.39 -24.37
N ALA A 311 -40.81 6.33 -23.98
CA ALA A 311 -41.02 7.77 -24.15
C ALA A 311 -41.09 8.17 -25.64
N LEU A 312 -40.15 7.67 -26.45
CA LEU A 312 -40.11 7.96 -27.89
C LEU A 312 -41.31 7.39 -28.64
N VAL A 313 -41.83 6.22 -28.24
CA VAL A 313 -43.02 5.62 -28.86
C VAL A 313 -44.28 6.40 -28.50
N GLU A 314 -44.39 6.91 -27.28
CA GLU A 314 -45.51 7.71 -26.81
C GLU A 314 -45.59 9.05 -27.58
N ASP A 315 -44.46 9.75 -27.72
CA ASP A 315 -44.31 11.01 -28.48
C ASP A 315 -44.59 10.83 -30.00
N ILE A 316 -44.22 9.68 -30.58
CA ILE A 316 -44.57 9.34 -31.98
C ILE A 316 -46.07 9.06 -32.11
N SER A 317 -46.71 8.43 -31.12
CA SER A 317 -48.13 8.08 -31.20
C SER A 317 -49.06 9.27 -31.01
N GLU A 318 -48.64 10.31 -30.29
CA GLU A 318 -49.41 11.54 -30.13
C GLU A 318 -49.29 12.50 -31.33
N ASN A 319 -48.22 12.37 -32.14
CA ASN A 319 -47.96 13.21 -33.30
C ASN A 319 -48.42 12.62 -34.66
N VAL A 320 -49.06 11.44 -34.68
CA VAL A 320 -49.65 10.77 -35.87
C VAL A 320 -51.17 10.71 -35.76
#